data_AF-A0A2M8HFT4-F1
#
_entry.id   AF-A0A2M8HFT4-F1
#
_cell.length_a   1.000
_cell.length_b   1.000
_cell.length_c   1.000
_cell.angle_alpha   90.00
_cell.angle_beta   90.00
_cell.angle_gamma   90.00
#
_symmetry.space_group_name_H-M   'P 1'
#
loop_
_entity.id
_entity.type
_entity.pdbx_description
1 polymer ?
#
loop_
_entity_poly.entity_id
_entity_poly.type
_entity_poly.pdbx_seq_one_letter_code
_entity_poly.pdbx_strand_id
1 'polypeptide(L)'
;MVISLSNKTFRISDLCEIKYGKALKSENRKQGDYPVFGSAGIIGYHDEYLVNQPTIIIGRKGSIGEIYFSEKPCWVIDTAYYIETDLEKVNLFWFKDILKALNLKKLDRSAAIPGLNRNDVYGIQIPLPLLSEQIHIANVLSQAEALIAKRKESLALLDAYLKSTFLEMFGEVENFKALGDICEFSQGIQIPIEEQSTEKKDGYVRFLRIIDFTQSDEPRYIKFPGQRYFINEDDVVMVRYGATAGFVGFRKTGVIANNLFKFNFNKEEILPIYLYHTLKSDNFAQYIKMKAFGAAMPALNFEIMNGYKICVPPLELQNQFAVVVEKVEALKETYQESLLELEALYGSLSQRAFRGELELELGLTDAKENFKNEKGPEEADQEYKKDKIEEDKYTLNISKLSEEEFYKFNTDDLIILLKKYSGKSLSFEEIWKEILNLKNRIKPSREDIQNLIIKILEDSNPCIEQTYDEPSNADKFINQTKQILFRVLI
;
A
#
# COMPACT_ATOMS: atom_id res chain seq x y z
N MET A 1 -9.25 -19.50 23.20
CA MET A 1 -9.30 -20.91 22.75
C MET A 1 -7.93 -21.21 22.17
N VAL A 2 -7.16 -22.13 22.75
CA VAL A 2 -5.81 -22.45 22.25
C VAL A 2 -5.97 -23.09 20.88
N ILE A 3 -5.41 -22.47 19.83
CA ILE A 3 -5.35 -23.06 18.49
C ILE A 3 -4.32 -24.17 18.54
N SER A 4 -4.74 -25.36 18.94
CA SER A 4 -3.89 -26.54 18.85
C SER A 4 -3.82 -26.93 17.38
N LEU A 5 -2.74 -26.54 16.67
CA LEU A 5 -2.44 -27.19 15.40
C LEU A 5 -2.48 -28.71 15.63
N SER A 6 -3.18 -29.44 14.78
CA SER A 6 -3.06 -30.89 14.82
C SER A 6 -1.58 -31.22 14.66
N ASN A 7 -0.99 -32.06 15.52
CA ASN A 7 0.40 -32.52 15.39
C ASN A 7 0.65 -33.34 14.10
N LYS A 8 -0.35 -33.39 13.20
CA LYS A 8 -0.32 -34.13 11.95
C LYS A 8 0.01 -33.17 10.82
N THR A 9 1.19 -33.38 10.24
CA THR A 9 1.59 -32.69 9.03
C THR A 9 1.14 -33.48 7.80
N PHE A 10 0.85 -32.77 6.72
CA PHE A 10 0.44 -33.32 5.43
C PHE A 10 1.39 -32.82 4.35
N ARG A 11 1.63 -33.62 3.32
CA ARG A 11 2.37 -33.14 2.16
C ARG A 11 1.48 -32.22 1.34
N ILE A 12 2.06 -31.23 0.68
CA ILE A 12 1.30 -30.38 -0.25
C ILE A 12 0.61 -31.22 -1.35
N SER A 13 1.23 -32.33 -1.77
CA SER A 13 0.60 -33.30 -2.71
C SER A 13 -0.70 -33.90 -2.22
N ASP A 14 -0.91 -33.96 -0.90
CA ASP A 14 -2.12 -34.54 -0.30
C ASP A 14 -3.25 -33.51 -0.24
N LEU A 15 -2.94 -32.22 -0.40
CA LEU A 15 -3.84 -31.10 -0.20
C LEU A 15 -4.29 -30.46 -1.52
N CYS A 16 -3.46 -30.50 -2.56
CA CYS A 16 -3.76 -29.82 -3.81
C CYS A 16 -3.03 -30.42 -5.02
N GLU A 17 -3.54 -30.09 -6.21
CA GLU A 17 -2.85 -30.28 -7.48
C GLU A 17 -2.29 -28.94 -7.99
N ILE A 18 -0.99 -28.93 -8.30
CA ILE A 18 -0.27 -27.81 -8.91
C ILE A 18 -0.23 -28.02 -10.44
N LYS A 19 -1.04 -27.24 -11.16
CA LYS A 19 -1.21 -27.32 -12.61
C LYS A 19 -0.39 -26.28 -13.35
N TYR A 20 0.03 -26.62 -14.57
CA TYR A 20 0.75 -25.70 -15.46
C TYR A 20 -0.21 -24.68 -16.07
N GLY A 21 0.22 -23.42 -16.13
CA GLY A 21 -0.41 -22.44 -17.01
C GLY A 21 -0.22 -22.76 -18.50
N LYS A 22 -0.95 -22.03 -19.34
CA LYS A 22 -0.95 -22.20 -20.81
C LYS A 22 -0.43 -20.95 -21.49
N ALA A 23 0.50 -21.11 -22.43
CA ALA A 23 1.13 -19.99 -23.12
C ALA A 23 0.10 -19.05 -23.78
N LEU A 24 0.22 -17.75 -23.48
CA LEU A 24 -0.58 -16.68 -24.09
C LEU A 24 0.31 -15.43 -24.29
N LYS A 25 0.82 -15.28 -25.50
CA LYS A 25 1.68 -14.17 -25.90
C LYS A 25 0.92 -12.84 -25.86
N SER A 26 1.63 -11.75 -25.62
CA SER A 26 1.09 -10.38 -25.61
C SER A 26 0.28 -10.07 -26.86
N GLU A 27 0.81 -10.39 -28.04
CA GLU A 27 0.15 -10.12 -29.33
C GLU A 27 -1.20 -10.85 -29.50
N ASN A 28 -1.41 -11.94 -28.76
CA ASN A 28 -2.63 -12.76 -28.87
C ASN A 28 -3.68 -12.38 -27.81
N ARG A 29 -3.37 -11.45 -26.92
CA ARG A 29 -4.30 -11.00 -25.88
C ARG A 29 -5.30 -10.04 -26.49
N LYS A 30 -6.56 -10.42 -26.45
CA LYS A 30 -7.69 -9.55 -26.76
C LYS A 30 -8.12 -8.79 -25.50
N GLN A 31 -8.61 -7.57 -25.68
CA GLN A 31 -9.13 -6.77 -24.58
C GLN A 31 -10.29 -7.49 -23.89
N GLY A 32 -10.23 -7.60 -22.57
CA GLY A 32 -11.25 -8.23 -21.73
C GLY A 32 -10.96 -8.01 -20.26
N ASP A 33 -11.77 -8.59 -19.39
CA ASP A 33 -11.75 -8.30 -17.96
C ASP A 33 -11.02 -9.37 -17.13
N TYR A 34 -10.59 -10.48 -17.73
CA TYR A 34 -9.94 -11.56 -17.01
C TYR A 34 -8.43 -11.29 -16.87
N PRO A 35 -7.89 -11.24 -15.65
CA PRO A 35 -6.47 -11.02 -15.43
C PRO A 35 -5.63 -12.17 -16.00
N VAL A 36 -4.54 -11.81 -16.68
CA VAL A 36 -3.52 -12.75 -17.14
C VAL A 36 -2.37 -12.74 -16.15
N PHE A 37 -2.10 -13.87 -15.53
CA PHE A 37 -1.02 -14.03 -14.56
C PHE A 37 0.20 -14.72 -15.16
N GLY A 38 1.38 -14.15 -14.90
CA GLY A 38 2.67 -14.82 -15.06
C GLY A 38 3.39 -14.97 -13.72
N SER A 39 4.68 -15.31 -13.74
CA SER A 39 5.45 -15.51 -12.49
C SER A 39 5.54 -14.28 -11.59
N ALA A 40 5.39 -13.08 -12.16
CA ALA A 40 5.53 -11.80 -11.46
C ALA A 40 4.15 -11.14 -11.18
N GLY A 41 3.07 -11.91 -11.17
CA GLY A 41 1.72 -11.42 -10.94
C GLY A 41 0.97 -11.11 -12.24
N ILE A 42 0.10 -10.10 -12.20
CA ILE A 42 -0.73 -9.70 -13.36
C ILE A 42 0.16 -9.05 -14.41
N ILE A 43 0.10 -9.57 -15.64
CA ILE A 43 0.87 -9.09 -16.80
C ILE A 43 0.00 -8.54 -17.93
N GLY A 44 -1.31 -8.43 -17.70
CA GLY A 44 -2.29 -7.92 -18.65
C GLY A 44 -3.67 -8.52 -18.40
N TYR A 45 -4.57 -8.34 -19.36
CA TYR A 45 -5.94 -8.86 -19.33
C TYR A 45 -6.30 -9.57 -20.64
N HIS A 46 -7.29 -10.45 -20.58
CA HIS A 46 -7.81 -11.23 -21.70
C HIS A 46 -9.34 -11.39 -21.62
N ASP A 47 -9.98 -11.72 -22.74
CA ASP A 47 -11.42 -12.01 -22.84
C ASP A 47 -11.76 -13.47 -22.51
N GLU A 48 -10.75 -14.35 -22.44
CA GLU A 48 -10.91 -15.75 -22.03
C GLU A 48 -10.13 -16.05 -20.74
N TYR A 49 -10.60 -17.05 -19.99
CA TYR A 49 -9.94 -17.57 -18.78
C TYR A 49 -9.49 -19.02 -18.97
N LEU A 50 -8.42 -19.39 -18.27
CA LEU A 50 -7.97 -20.77 -18.14
C LEU A 50 -8.57 -21.42 -16.89
N VAL A 51 -8.76 -20.63 -15.83
CA VAL A 51 -9.25 -21.05 -14.52
C VAL A 51 -10.52 -20.27 -14.22
N ASN A 52 -11.64 -20.98 -13.99
CA ASN A 52 -12.97 -20.38 -13.78
C ASN A 52 -13.37 -20.25 -12.30
N GLN A 53 -12.40 -20.16 -11.40
CA GLN A 53 -12.64 -20.13 -9.96
C GLN A 53 -11.51 -19.39 -9.25
N PRO A 54 -11.73 -18.93 -8.01
CA PRO A 54 -10.65 -18.37 -7.20
C PRO A 54 -9.50 -19.36 -7.06
N THR A 55 -8.27 -18.90 -7.27
CA THR A 55 -7.09 -19.76 -7.26
C THR A 55 -5.87 -19.04 -6.73
N ILE A 56 -4.92 -19.83 -6.23
CA ILE A 56 -3.56 -19.38 -5.93
C ILE A 56 -2.70 -19.60 -7.17
N ILE A 57 -1.82 -18.64 -7.45
CA ILE A 57 -0.84 -18.68 -8.54
C ILE A 57 0.55 -18.72 -7.91
N ILE A 58 1.41 -19.63 -8.40
CA ILE A 58 2.80 -19.77 -7.94
C ILE A 58 3.75 -19.44 -9.09
N GLY A 59 4.64 -18.49 -8.89
CA GLY A 59 5.67 -18.16 -9.87
C GLY A 59 6.63 -19.32 -10.11
N ARG A 60 6.83 -19.69 -11.38
CA ARG A 60 7.65 -20.86 -11.75
C ARG A 60 8.95 -20.49 -12.44
N LYS A 61 8.96 -19.51 -13.36
CA LYS A 61 10.16 -19.09 -14.10
C LYS A 61 10.45 -17.60 -13.94
N GLY A 62 11.69 -17.23 -13.60
CA GLY A 62 12.06 -15.85 -13.32
C GLY A 62 11.74 -15.47 -11.87
N SER A 63 10.53 -14.97 -11.60
CA SER A 63 10.06 -14.72 -10.23
C SER A 63 9.57 -16.02 -9.57
N ILE A 64 10.51 -16.90 -9.20
CA ILE A 64 10.20 -18.19 -8.56
C ILE A 64 9.54 -17.97 -7.19
N GLY A 65 8.48 -18.72 -6.93
CA GLY A 65 7.98 -18.94 -5.58
C GLY A 65 7.15 -17.79 -5.03
N GLU A 66 6.99 -16.72 -5.81
CA GLU A 66 6.05 -15.64 -5.54
C GLU A 66 4.63 -16.20 -5.57
N ILE A 67 3.82 -15.81 -4.58
CA ILE A 67 2.46 -16.30 -4.37
C ILE A 67 1.48 -15.17 -4.65
N TYR A 68 0.57 -15.39 -5.60
CA TYR A 68 -0.51 -14.48 -5.92
C TYR A 68 -1.86 -15.17 -5.73
N PHE A 69 -2.91 -14.37 -5.61
CA PHE A 69 -4.28 -14.85 -5.48
C PHE A 69 -5.16 -14.15 -6.52
N SER A 70 -6.03 -14.92 -7.17
CA SER A 70 -7.06 -14.39 -8.06
C SER A 70 -8.42 -14.70 -7.45
N GLU A 71 -9.21 -13.66 -7.17
CA GLU A 71 -10.62 -13.79 -6.76
C GLU A 71 -11.54 -14.05 -7.95
N LYS A 72 -11.14 -13.59 -9.14
CA LYS A 72 -11.90 -13.72 -10.39
C LYS A 72 -11.36 -14.86 -11.25
N PRO A 73 -12.15 -15.38 -12.21
CA PRO A 73 -11.63 -16.21 -13.29
C PRO A 73 -10.42 -15.55 -13.94
N CYS A 74 -9.40 -16.34 -14.30
CA CYS A 74 -8.14 -15.80 -14.77
C CYS A 74 -7.45 -16.71 -15.78
N TRP A 75 -6.48 -16.15 -16.51
CA TRP A 75 -5.60 -16.91 -17.38
C TRP A 75 -4.19 -16.99 -16.79
N VAL A 76 -3.70 -18.18 -16.47
CA VAL A 76 -2.33 -18.36 -15.97
C VAL A 76 -1.44 -18.82 -17.13
N ILE A 77 -0.34 -18.10 -17.40
CA ILE A 77 0.58 -18.45 -18.49
C ILE A 77 1.62 -19.50 -18.06
N ASP A 78 2.30 -20.09 -19.03
CA ASP A 78 3.24 -21.22 -18.87
C ASP A 78 4.46 -20.95 -17.97
N THR A 79 4.70 -19.69 -17.64
CA THR A 79 5.73 -19.26 -16.68
C THR A 79 5.29 -19.40 -15.22
N ALA A 80 4.02 -19.66 -14.94
CA ALA A 80 3.48 -19.84 -13.59
C ALA A 80 2.67 -21.15 -13.46
N TYR A 81 2.41 -21.53 -12.21
CA TYR A 81 1.48 -22.60 -11.84
C TYR A 81 0.20 -22.01 -11.25
N TYR A 82 -0.89 -22.78 -11.28
CA TYR A 82 -2.08 -22.53 -10.47
C TYR A 82 -2.45 -23.76 -9.65
N ILE A 83 -3.22 -23.55 -8.60
CA ILE A 83 -3.60 -24.59 -7.63
C ILE A 83 -5.07 -24.97 -7.83
N GLU A 84 -5.33 -26.28 -7.86
CA GLU A 84 -6.67 -26.83 -7.63
C GLU A 84 -6.67 -27.60 -6.30
N THR A 85 -7.67 -27.35 -5.46
CA THR A 85 -7.78 -27.96 -4.14
C THR A 85 -9.24 -28.14 -3.75
N ASP A 86 -9.48 -29.02 -2.79
CA ASP A 86 -10.79 -29.27 -2.20
C ASP A 86 -11.09 -28.19 -1.14
N LEU A 87 -11.99 -27.27 -1.50
CA LEU A 87 -12.37 -26.13 -0.66
C LEU A 87 -13.10 -26.53 0.61
N GLU A 88 -13.62 -27.77 0.71
CA GLU A 88 -14.20 -28.30 1.95
C GLU A 88 -13.12 -28.66 2.99
N LYS A 89 -11.85 -28.77 2.56
CA LYS A 89 -10.72 -29.15 3.41
C LYS A 89 -9.72 -28.03 3.60
N VAL A 90 -9.54 -27.19 2.59
CA VAL A 90 -8.48 -26.17 2.52
C VAL A 90 -9.06 -24.80 2.25
N ASN A 91 -8.89 -23.88 3.20
CA ASN A 91 -9.18 -22.47 2.97
C ASN A 91 -8.06 -21.83 2.12
N LEU A 92 -8.43 -21.21 1.00
CA LEU A 92 -7.46 -20.64 0.05
C LEU A 92 -6.63 -19.48 0.63
N PHE A 93 -7.20 -18.64 1.50
CA PHE A 93 -6.46 -17.53 2.10
C PHE A 93 -5.40 -18.03 3.08
N TRP A 94 -5.78 -18.98 3.94
CA TRP A 94 -4.82 -19.66 4.81
C TRP A 94 -3.73 -20.36 4.01
N PHE A 95 -4.11 -21.06 2.93
CA PHE A 95 -3.15 -21.78 2.09
C PHE A 95 -2.21 -20.84 1.33
N LYS A 96 -2.72 -19.69 0.87
CA LYS A 96 -1.90 -18.59 0.33
C LYS A 96 -0.88 -18.10 1.36
N ASP A 97 -1.32 -17.85 2.60
CA ASP A 97 -0.46 -17.31 3.65
C ASP A 97 0.65 -18.30 4.06
N ILE A 98 0.33 -19.59 4.19
CA ILE A 98 1.35 -20.59 4.54
C ILE A 98 2.33 -20.82 3.39
N LEU A 99 1.88 -20.80 2.14
CA LEU A 99 2.78 -20.87 0.98
C LEU A 99 3.73 -19.68 0.91
N LYS A 100 3.27 -18.46 1.26
CA LYS A 100 4.13 -17.28 1.42
C LYS A 100 5.18 -17.50 2.52
N ALA A 101 4.75 -17.99 3.68
CA ALA A 101 5.63 -18.22 4.83
C ALA A 101 6.72 -19.28 4.57
N LEU A 102 6.45 -20.26 3.71
CA LEU A 102 7.43 -21.28 3.31
C LEU A 102 8.60 -20.70 2.48
N ASN A 103 8.44 -19.52 1.89
CA ASN A 103 9.46 -18.86 1.06
C ASN A 103 10.03 -19.81 -0.01
N LEU A 104 9.15 -20.24 -0.94
CA LEU A 104 9.44 -21.25 -1.96
C LEU A 104 10.63 -20.89 -2.87
N LYS A 105 11.04 -19.62 -2.91
CA LYS A 105 12.26 -19.18 -3.60
C LYS A 105 13.51 -19.92 -3.15
N LYS A 106 13.56 -20.41 -1.90
CA LYS A 106 14.65 -21.24 -1.38
C LYS A 106 14.81 -22.60 -2.07
N LEU A 107 13.82 -23.03 -2.84
CA LEU A 107 13.84 -24.29 -3.60
C LEU A 107 14.44 -24.14 -5.00
N ASP A 108 14.92 -22.95 -5.36
CA ASP A 108 15.64 -22.75 -6.62
C ASP A 108 16.92 -23.60 -6.67
N ARG A 109 17.08 -24.36 -7.76
CA ARG A 109 18.26 -25.20 -8.03
C ARG A 109 19.03 -24.75 -9.27
N SER A 110 18.65 -23.63 -9.88
CA SER A 110 19.16 -23.24 -11.20
C SER A 110 20.19 -22.13 -11.13
N ALA A 111 21.37 -22.34 -11.73
CA ALA A 111 22.45 -21.35 -11.72
C ALA A 111 22.29 -20.21 -12.75
N ALA A 112 21.40 -20.34 -13.74
CA ALA A 112 21.30 -19.40 -14.87
C ALA A 112 19.90 -18.79 -15.09
N ILE A 113 18.82 -19.60 -14.99
CA ILE A 113 17.43 -19.12 -15.03
C ILE A 113 16.70 -19.69 -13.83
N PRO A 114 16.28 -18.85 -12.87
CA PRO A 114 15.52 -19.29 -11.72
C PRO A 114 14.27 -20.11 -12.14
N GLY A 115 14.15 -21.36 -11.64
CA GLY A 115 13.02 -22.26 -11.91
C GLY A 115 12.51 -23.02 -10.68
N LEU A 116 11.17 -23.05 -10.48
CA LEU A 116 10.49 -23.88 -9.48
C LEU A 116 10.00 -25.20 -10.09
N ASN A 117 10.43 -26.33 -9.53
CA ASN A 117 9.82 -27.62 -9.84
C ASN A 117 8.67 -27.90 -8.88
N ARG A 118 7.46 -28.12 -9.40
CA ARG A 118 6.28 -28.44 -8.58
C ARG A 118 6.47 -29.69 -7.71
N ASN A 119 7.32 -30.64 -8.12
CA ASN A 119 7.60 -31.84 -7.34
C ASN A 119 8.36 -31.52 -6.04
N ASP A 120 9.21 -30.50 -6.04
CA ASP A 120 9.88 -30.04 -4.82
C ASP A 120 8.86 -29.39 -3.87
N VAL A 121 7.88 -28.66 -4.41
CA VAL A 121 6.77 -28.07 -3.63
C VAL A 121 5.89 -29.17 -3.03
N TYR A 122 5.51 -30.17 -3.82
CA TYR A 122 4.71 -31.31 -3.36
C TYR A 122 5.33 -32.06 -2.17
N GLY A 123 6.66 -32.09 -2.07
CA GLY A 123 7.38 -32.76 -0.98
C GLY A 123 7.33 -32.02 0.36
N ILE A 124 6.96 -30.74 0.38
CA ILE A 124 6.90 -29.94 1.61
C ILE A 124 5.78 -30.46 2.51
N GLN A 125 6.08 -30.60 3.80
CA GLN A 125 5.10 -30.92 4.82
C GLN A 125 4.65 -29.66 5.55
N ILE A 126 3.34 -29.50 5.71
CA ILE A 126 2.73 -28.39 6.45
C ILE A 126 1.73 -28.91 7.49
N PRO A 127 1.54 -28.21 8.61
CA PRO A 127 0.43 -28.49 9.51
C PRO A 127 -0.90 -28.19 8.79
N LEU A 128 -1.90 -29.05 8.96
CA LEU A 128 -3.27 -28.78 8.50
C LEU A 128 -4.18 -28.67 9.72
N PRO A 129 -4.52 -27.45 10.16
CA PRO A 129 -5.50 -27.25 11.21
C PRO A 129 -6.92 -27.50 10.69
N LEU A 130 -7.90 -27.51 11.59
CA LEU A 130 -9.32 -27.63 11.22
C LEU A 130 -9.71 -26.46 10.32
N LEU A 131 -10.68 -26.67 9.42
CA LEU A 131 -11.10 -25.63 8.48
C LEU A 131 -11.50 -24.32 9.18
N SER A 132 -12.17 -24.41 10.34
CA SER A 132 -12.54 -23.25 11.17
C SER A 132 -11.32 -22.47 11.69
N GLU A 133 -10.25 -23.18 12.05
CA GLU A 133 -9.00 -22.57 12.51
C GLU A 133 -8.22 -21.96 11.34
N GLN A 134 -8.22 -22.61 10.17
CA GLN A 134 -7.66 -22.04 8.93
C GLN A 134 -8.33 -20.70 8.61
N ILE A 135 -9.68 -20.66 8.62
CA ILE A 135 -10.46 -19.43 8.40
C ILE A 135 -10.09 -18.36 9.43
N HIS A 136 -9.99 -18.73 10.72
CA HIS A 136 -9.64 -17.78 11.77
C HIS A 136 -8.25 -17.18 11.57
N ILE A 137 -7.24 -18.02 11.31
CA ILE A 137 -5.86 -17.58 11.01
C ILE A 137 -5.86 -16.64 9.80
N ALA A 138 -6.52 -17.06 8.71
CA ALA A 138 -6.59 -16.28 7.48
C ALA A 138 -7.22 -14.90 7.72
N ASN A 139 -8.28 -14.82 8.52
CA ASN A 139 -8.94 -13.55 8.86
C ASN A 139 -8.00 -12.61 9.63
N VAL A 140 -7.28 -13.12 10.63
CA VAL A 140 -6.34 -12.33 11.42
C VAL A 140 -5.19 -11.80 10.56
N LEU A 141 -4.60 -12.66 9.73
CA LEU A 141 -3.52 -12.26 8.82
C LEU A 141 -4.02 -11.28 7.75
N SER A 142 -5.20 -11.51 7.20
CA SER A 142 -5.81 -10.62 6.20
C SER A 142 -6.12 -9.23 6.78
N GLN A 143 -6.52 -9.13 8.05
CA GLN A 143 -6.70 -7.83 8.70
C GLN A 143 -5.38 -7.05 8.80
N ALA A 144 -4.29 -7.73 9.18
CA ALA A 144 -2.96 -7.11 9.20
C ALA A 144 -2.48 -6.72 7.79
N GLU A 145 -2.65 -7.58 6.78
CA GLU A 145 -2.34 -7.25 5.37
C GLU A 145 -3.16 -6.03 4.90
N ALA A 146 -4.44 -5.95 5.25
CA ALA A 146 -5.31 -4.83 4.89
C ALA A 146 -4.86 -3.50 5.52
N LEU A 147 -4.42 -3.51 6.78
CA LEU A 147 -3.85 -2.33 7.44
C LEU A 147 -2.55 -1.87 6.77
N ILE A 148 -1.68 -2.80 6.41
CA ILE A 148 -0.45 -2.52 5.65
C ILE A 148 -0.80 -1.87 4.30
N ALA A 149 -1.77 -2.43 3.58
CA ALA A 149 -2.22 -1.91 2.28
C ALA A 149 -2.76 -0.48 2.42
N LYS A 150 -3.65 -0.22 3.39
CA LYS A 150 -4.18 1.13 3.68
C LYS A 150 -3.08 2.13 4.04
N ARG A 151 -2.06 1.69 4.78
CA ARG A 151 -0.94 2.57 5.15
C ARG A 151 -0.09 2.93 3.93
N LYS A 152 0.17 1.97 3.02
CA LYS A 152 0.85 2.22 1.74
C LYS A 152 0.05 3.16 0.84
N GLU A 153 -1.28 2.97 0.76
CA GLU A 153 -2.18 3.85 0.03
C GLU A 153 -2.17 5.28 0.60
N SER A 154 -2.23 5.42 1.93
CA SER A 154 -2.17 6.73 2.60
C SER A 154 -0.89 7.49 2.27
N LEU A 155 0.26 6.79 2.23
CA LEU A 155 1.53 7.40 1.82
C LEU A 155 1.47 7.90 0.36
N ALA A 156 0.91 7.10 -0.54
CA ALA A 156 0.74 7.49 -1.94
C ALA A 156 -0.22 8.69 -2.11
N LEU A 157 -1.29 8.74 -1.31
CA LEU A 157 -2.23 9.86 -1.30
C LEU A 157 -1.58 11.15 -0.79
N LEU A 158 -0.67 11.08 0.19
CA LEU A 158 0.09 12.24 0.66
C LEU A 158 1.01 12.80 -0.45
N ASP A 159 1.66 11.93 -1.22
CA ASP A 159 2.45 12.35 -2.38
C ASP A 159 1.58 12.99 -3.47
N ALA A 160 0.40 12.40 -3.75
CA ALA A 160 -0.56 12.94 -4.69
C ALA A 160 -1.11 14.31 -4.23
N TYR A 161 -1.39 14.45 -2.93
CA TYR A 161 -1.85 15.68 -2.32
C TYR A 161 -0.84 16.82 -2.50
N LEU A 162 0.45 16.58 -2.24
CA LEU A 162 1.50 17.59 -2.48
C LEU A 162 1.57 18.01 -3.94
N LYS A 163 1.47 17.05 -4.87
CA LYS A 163 1.45 17.35 -6.29
C LYS A 163 0.24 18.21 -6.68
N SER A 164 -0.95 17.86 -6.18
CA SER A 164 -2.18 18.64 -6.44
C SER A 164 -2.12 20.04 -5.84
N THR A 165 -1.66 20.17 -4.59
CA THR A 165 -1.50 21.46 -3.90
C THR A 165 -0.53 22.36 -4.65
N PHE A 166 0.60 21.81 -5.11
CA PHE A 166 1.56 22.57 -5.91
C PHE A 166 0.94 23.10 -7.22
N LEU A 167 0.18 22.25 -7.93
CA LEU A 167 -0.50 22.65 -9.17
C LEU A 167 -1.59 23.69 -8.92
N GLU A 168 -2.37 23.55 -7.86
CA GLU A 168 -3.41 24.51 -7.47
C GLU A 168 -2.81 25.88 -7.10
N MET A 169 -1.75 25.89 -6.30
CA MET A 169 -1.13 27.13 -5.82
C MET A 169 -0.35 27.87 -6.90
N PHE A 170 0.25 27.16 -7.86
CA PHE A 170 1.23 27.73 -8.79
C PHE A 170 0.90 27.53 -10.27
N GLY A 171 -0.17 26.82 -10.61
CA GLY A 171 -0.55 26.50 -11.98
C GLY A 171 -0.97 27.70 -12.84
N GLU A 172 -1.52 28.74 -12.21
CA GLU A 172 -2.03 29.95 -12.89
C GLU A 172 -1.11 31.17 -12.72
N VAL A 173 0.03 31.02 -12.05
CA VAL A 173 0.91 32.17 -11.75
C VAL A 173 1.78 32.50 -12.98
N GLU A 174 1.71 33.75 -13.46
CA GLU A 174 2.30 34.16 -14.74
C GLU A 174 3.75 34.69 -14.68
N ASN A 175 4.38 34.76 -13.49
CA ASN A 175 5.72 35.32 -13.35
C ASN A 175 6.83 34.32 -13.74
N PHE A 176 6.99 34.10 -15.04
CA PHE A 176 8.01 33.19 -15.57
C PHE A 176 9.37 33.88 -15.75
N LYS A 177 10.41 33.30 -15.16
CA LYS A 177 11.81 33.67 -15.38
C LYS A 177 12.59 32.48 -15.92
N ALA A 178 13.59 32.73 -16.77
CA ALA A 178 14.48 31.65 -17.19
C ALA A 178 15.36 31.26 -16.00
N LEU A 179 15.60 29.97 -15.81
CA LEU A 179 16.36 29.48 -14.67
C LEU A 179 17.80 30.03 -14.68
N GLY A 180 18.37 30.25 -15.86
CA GLY A 180 19.71 30.86 -16.00
C GLY A 180 19.79 32.32 -15.56
N ASP A 181 18.65 33.03 -15.47
CA ASP A 181 18.63 34.43 -15.01
C ASP A 181 18.62 34.55 -13.48
N ILE A 182 18.30 33.46 -12.77
CA ILE A 182 18.03 33.44 -11.31
C ILE A 182 18.83 32.37 -10.58
N CYS A 183 19.55 31.51 -11.30
CA CYS A 183 20.29 30.40 -10.75
C CYS A 183 21.59 30.17 -11.55
N GLU A 184 22.69 30.01 -10.83
CA GLU A 184 23.95 29.50 -11.35
C GLU A 184 24.10 28.01 -11.03
N PHE A 185 24.96 27.31 -11.77
CA PHE A 185 25.17 25.86 -11.60
C PHE A 185 26.63 25.55 -11.30
N SER A 186 26.87 24.71 -10.29
CA SER A 186 28.21 24.25 -9.94
C SER A 186 28.28 22.73 -9.92
N GLN A 187 29.26 22.18 -10.62
CA GLN A 187 29.48 20.74 -10.68
C GLN A 187 30.22 20.23 -9.43
N GLY A 188 29.95 18.98 -9.04
CA GLY A 188 30.70 18.29 -8.01
C GLY A 188 32.11 17.86 -8.41
N ILE A 189 32.80 17.17 -7.51
CA ILE A 189 34.20 16.77 -7.65
C ILE A 189 34.33 15.28 -7.98
N GLN A 190 35.33 14.92 -8.79
CA GLN A 190 35.70 13.54 -9.04
C GLN A 190 36.76 13.11 -8.01
N ILE A 191 36.46 12.06 -7.25
CA ILE A 191 37.37 11.48 -6.27
C ILE A 191 37.56 9.99 -6.59
N PRO A 192 38.80 9.48 -6.76
CA PRO A 192 39.07 8.07 -6.98
C PRO A 192 38.49 7.18 -5.87
N ILE A 193 38.13 5.93 -6.16
CA ILE A 193 37.49 5.05 -5.16
C ILE A 193 38.44 4.70 -4.01
N GLU A 194 39.74 4.70 -4.28
CA GLU A 194 40.82 4.45 -3.33
C GLU A 194 40.92 5.55 -2.26
N GLU A 195 40.47 6.76 -2.58
CA GLU A 195 40.43 7.91 -1.67
C GLU A 195 39.09 8.01 -0.89
N GLN A 196 38.12 7.15 -1.21
CA GLN A 196 36.81 7.11 -0.57
C GLN A 196 36.79 6.07 0.56
N SER A 197 36.54 6.51 1.79
CA SER A 197 36.38 5.64 2.94
C SER A 197 34.92 5.26 3.18
N THR A 198 34.65 4.04 3.63
CA THR A 198 33.32 3.63 4.12
C THR A 198 33.07 4.06 5.57
N GLU A 199 34.12 4.50 6.26
CA GLU A 199 34.07 4.91 7.67
C GLU A 199 34.36 6.40 7.80
N LYS A 200 33.70 7.04 8.76
CA LYS A 200 33.95 8.45 9.06
C LYS A 200 35.26 8.58 9.84
N LYS A 201 36.22 9.30 9.25
CA LYS A 201 37.52 9.62 9.86
C LYS A 201 37.58 11.10 10.23
N ASP A 202 38.55 11.45 11.08
CA ASP A 202 38.81 12.85 11.38
C ASP A 202 39.19 13.65 10.12
N GLY A 203 38.64 14.85 9.97
CA GLY A 203 38.78 15.68 8.76
C GLY A 203 38.06 15.16 7.50
N TYR A 204 37.30 14.06 7.59
CA TYR A 204 36.51 13.54 6.48
C TYR A 204 35.05 13.99 6.58
N VAL A 205 34.45 14.24 5.42
CA VAL A 205 33.04 14.62 5.25
C VAL A 205 32.32 13.63 4.37
N ARG A 206 30.99 13.59 4.45
CA ARG A 206 30.15 12.74 3.61
C ARG A 206 30.38 13.07 2.13
N PHE A 207 30.60 12.05 1.31
CA PHE A 207 30.71 12.14 -0.14
C PHE A 207 29.43 11.61 -0.78
N LEU A 208 28.63 12.51 -1.34
CA LEU A 208 27.31 12.25 -1.90
C LEU A 208 27.43 11.91 -3.39
N ARG A 209 26.93 10.74 -3.74
CA ARG A 209 26.91 10.13 -5.07
C ARG A 209 25.45 9.98 -5.51
N ILE A 210 25.23 9.60 -6.79
CA ILE A 210 23.88 9.34 -7.32
C ILE A 210 23.08 8.40 -6.42
N ILE A 211 23.70 7.28 -5.97
CA ILE A 211 23.02 6.26 -5.18
C ILE A 211 22.52 6.78 -3.82
N ASP A 212 23.18 7.80 -3.27
CA ASP A 212 22.81 8.40 -1.98
C ASP A 212 21.49 9.19 -2.07
N PHE A 213 21.01 9.46 -3.29
CA PHE A 213 19.72 10.10 -3.56
C PHE A 213 18.70 9.15 -4.20
N THR A 214 19.14 8.13 -4.95
CA THR A 214 18.24 7.31 -5.77
C THR A 214 18.00 5.89 -5.25
N GLN A 215 18.86 5.39 -4.37
CA GLN A 215 18.85 3.99 -3.91
C GLN A 215 19.05 3.92 -2.40
N SER A 216 20.00 3.10 -1.94
CA SER A 216 20.35 2.90 -0.54
C SER A 216 21.45 3.88 -0.12
N ASP A 217 21.35 4.40 1.11
CA ASP A 217 22.38 5.23 1.73
C ASP A 217 23.58 4.34 2.10
N GLU A 218 24.51 4.18 1.17
CA GLU A 218 25.80 3.53 1.41
C GLU A 218 26.86 4.60 1.67
N PRO A 219 27.17 4.90 2.94
CA PRO A 219 28.01 6.04 3.27
C PRO A 219 29.44 5.89 2.76
N ARG A 220 29.86 6.91 2.01
CA ARG A 220 31.24 7.18 1.63
C ARG A 220 31.68 8.51 2.21
N TYR A 221 32.95 8.60 2.58
CA TYR A 221 33.57 9.75 3.17
C TYR A 221 34.87 10.09 2.44
N ILE A 222 35.15 11.37 2.30
CA ILE A 222 36.39 11.89 1.69
C ILE A 222 36.98 12.97 2.59
N LYS A 223 38.29 13.22 2.46
CA LYS A 223 38.90 14.41 3.09
C LYS A 223 38.23 15.68 2.55
N PHE A 224 37.91 16.62 3.42
CA PHE A 224 37.20 17.84 3.03
C PHE A 224 37.96 18.62 1.92
N PRO A 225 37.41 18.71 0.69
CA PRO A 225 38.09 19.34 -0.44
C PRO A 225 37.80 20.85 -0.55
N GLY A 226 37.05 21.42 0.39
CA GLY A 226 36.66 22.83 0.41
C GLY A 226 35.18 23.08 0.16
N GLN A 227 34.76 24.31 0.40
CA GLN A 227 33.33 24.70 0.44
C GLN A 227 32.64 24.64 -0.93
N ARG A 228 33.40 24.78 -2.03
CA ARG A 228 32.86 24.84 -3.40
C ARG A 228 31.96 23.65 -3.76
N TYR A 229 32.28 22.45 -3.26
CA TYR A 229 31.56 21.22 -3.58
C TYR A 229 30.62 20.78 -2.47
N PHE A 230 30.60 21.52 -1.37
CA PHE A 230 29.84 21.19 -0.17
C PHE A 230 28.41 21.72 -0.30
N ILE A 231 27.46 20.86 0.05
CA ILE A 231 26.04 21.18 0.14
C ILE A 231 25.54 21.02 1.58
N ASN A 232 24.55 21.82 1.94
CA ASN A 232 23.74 21.67 3.14
C ASN A 232 22.31 21.24 2.79
N GLU A 233 21.47 21.07 3.80
CA GLU A 233 20.10 20.57 3.65
C GLU A 233 19.18 21.48 2.83
N ASP A 234 19.53 22.76 2.69
CA ASP A 234 18.78 23.76 1.92
C ASP A 234 19.34 23.96 0.51
N ASP A 235 20.28 23.11 0.08
CA ASP A 235 20.80 23.12 -1.28
C ASP A 235 20.10 22.07 -2.13
N VAL A 236 19.76 22.45 -3.36
CA VAL A 236 19.13 21.57 -4.36
C VAL A 236 20.19 21.05 -5.32
N VAL A 237 20.15 19.75 -5.62
CA VAL A 237 21.10 19.09 -6.52
C VAL A 237 20.37 18.26 -7.57
N MET A 238 21.05 17.95 -8.67
CA MET A 238 20.50 17.09 -9.72
C MET A 238 21.52 16.13 -10.29
N VAL A 239 21.03 14.93 -10.62
CA VAL A 239 21.80 13.89 -11.30
C VAL A 239 22.00 14.26 -12.76
N ARG A 240 23.27 14.26 -13.20
CA ARG A 240 23.66 14.72 -14.52
C ARG A 240 23.61 13.62 -15.59
N TYR A 241 23.95 12.39 -15.24
CA TYR A 241 24.23 11.31 -16.18
C TYR A 241 23.51 10.01 -15.83
N GLY A 242 23.32 9.17 -16.85
CA GLY A 242 22.87 7.79 -16.70
C GLY A 242 21.35 7.65 -16.65
N ALA A 243 20.87 6.46 -16.28
CA ALA A 243 19.44 6.14 -16.27
C ALA A 243 18.62 7.04 -15.34
N THR A 244 19.26 7.66 -14.34
CA THR A 244 18.65 8.56 -13.36
C THR A 244 18.92 10.04 -13.65
N ALA A 245 19.42 10.39 -14.84
CA ALA A 245 19.62 11.79 -15.24
C ALA A 245 18.32 12.59 -15.09
N GLY A 246 18.39 13.76 -14.43
CA GLY A 246 17.25 14.60 -14.10
C GLY A 246 16.64 14.35 -12.72
N PHE A 247 17.08 13.32 -11.99
CA PHE A 247 16.66 13.13 -10.61
C PHE A 247 17.13 14.29 -9.71
N VAL A 248 16.22 14.83 -8.89
CA VAL A 248 16.48 15.98 -8.01
C VAL A 248 16.72 15.49 -6.58
N GLY A 249 17.86 15.88 -6.00
CA GLY A 249 18.21 15.63 -4.60
C GLY A 249 18.01 16.87 -3.72
N PHE A 250 17.66 16.63 -2.46
CA PHE A 250 17.39 17.67 -1.46
C PHE A 250 17.63 17.11 -0.04
N ARG A 251 17.74 17.98 0.99
CA ARG A 251 17.89 17.61 2.42
C ARG A 251 19.05 16.64 2.72
N LYS A 252 20.22 16.88 2.11
CA LYS A 252 21.46 16.13 2.41
C LYS A 252 22.62 17.10 2.62
N THR A 253 23.55 16.73 3.52
CA THR A 253 24.75 17.52 3.80
C THR A 253 26.00 16.72 3.44
N GLY A 254 26.92 17.33 2.69
CA GLY A 254 28.16 16.68 2.25
C GLY A 254 28.74 17.25 0.97
N VAL A 255 29.80 16.63 0.46
CA VAL A 255 30.42 16.98 -0.82
C VAL A 255 29.80 16.18 -1.94
N ILE A 256 29.36 16.84 -3.01
CA ILE A 256 28.77 16.17 -4.17
C ILE A 256 29.82 15.66 -5.16
N ALA A 257 29.57 14.48 -5.73
CA ALA A 257 30.35 13.88 -6.80
C ALA A 257 30.16 14.60 -8.15
N ASN A 258 31.11 14.44 -9.07
CA ASN A 258 31.11 15.08 -10.40
C ASN A 258 29.92 14.73 -11.31
N ASN A 259 29.18 13.66 -11.00
CA ASN A 259 27.97 13.24 -11.69
C ASN A 259 26.70 13.91 -11.14
N LEU A 260 26.87 14.82 -10.18
CA LEU A 260 25.86 15.71 -9.63
C LEU A 260 26.25 17.17 -9.92
N PHE A 261 25.25 18.05 -9.98
CA PHE A 261 25.47 19.49 -9.93
C PHE A 261 24.47 20.14 -8.97
N LYS A 262 24.89 21.27 -8.40
CA LYS A 262 24.13 22.09 -7.46
C LYS A 262 23.51 23.29 -8.17
N PHE A 263 22.32 23.67 -7.73
CA PHE A 263 21.64 24.93 -8.07
C PHE A 263 22.05 25.99 -7.03
N ASN A 264 22.65 27.08 -7.48
CA ASN A 264 23.03 28.22 -6.66
C ASN A 264 22.10 29.39 -6.99
N PHE A 265 21.18 29.71 -6.08
CA PHE A 265 20.12 30.69 -6.29
C PHE A 265 19.95 31.57 -5.05
N ASN A 266 19.32 32.73 -5.22
CA ASN A 266 19.01 33.62 -4.11
C ASN A 266 17.85 33.04 -3.28
N LYS A 267 18.15 32.56 -2.06
CA LYS A 267 17.17 31.99 -1.13
C LYS A 267 16.17 33.02 -0.59
N GLU A 268 16.47 34.31 -0.74
CA GLU A 268 15.54 35.39 -0.43
C GLU A 268 14.52 35.63 -1.56
N GLU A 269 14.71 35.07 -2.75
CA GLU A 269 13.75 35.14 -3.85
C GLU A 269 13.01 33.83 -4.07
N ILE A 270 13.70 32.70 -3.84
CA ILE A 270 13.21 31.36 -4.14
C ILE A 270 13.53 30.45 -2.96
N LEU A 271 12.49 29.93 -2.30
CA LEU A 271 12.67 28.96 -1.24
C LEU A 271 13.21 27.64 -1.81
N PRO A 272 14.21 27.01 -1.16
CA PRO A 272 14.76 25.74 -1.61
C PRO A 272 13.72 24.64 -1.83
N ILE A 273 12.73 24.57 -0.93
CA ILE A 273 11.64 23.60 -0.99
C ILE A 273 10.75 23.81 -2.22
N TYR A 274 10.46 25.07 -2.57
CA TYR A 274 9.69 25.41 -3.76
C TYR A 274 10.47 25.03 -5.03
N LEU A 275 11.76 25.36 -5.09
CA LEU A 275 12.60 24.97 -6.23
C LEU A 275 12.68 23.44 -6.38
N TYR A 276 12.85 22.72 -5.28
CA TYR A 276 12.85 21.25 -5.27
C TYR A 276 11.56 20.68 -5.89
N HIS A 277 10.39 21.13 -5.43
CA HIS A 277 9.11 20.65 -5.96
C HIS A 277 8.87 21.08 -7.42
N THR A 278 9.32 22.27 -7.81
CA THR A 278 9.26 22.74 -9.21
C THR A 278 10.07 21.83 -10.13
N LEU A 279 11.30 21.47 -9.74
CA LEU A 279 12.17 20.59 -10.53
C LEU A 279 11.72 19.11 -10.47
N LYS A 280 10.91 18.73 -9.48
CA LYS A 280 10.31 17.38 -9.40
C LYS A 280 9.00 17.27 -10.19
N SER A 281 8.47 18.38 -10.72
CA SER A 281 7.20 18.40 -11.46
C SER A 281 7.27 17.67 -12.79
N ASP A 282 6.11 17.16 -13.24
CA ASP A 282 5.97 16.50 -14.54
C ASP A 282 6.38 17.42 -15.71
N ASN A 283 6.12 18.72 -15.60
CA ASN A 283 6.47 19.72 -16.61
C ASN A 283 7.99 19.78 -16.83
N PHE A 284 8.75 19.83 -15.73
CA PHE A 284 10.20 19.82 -15.81
C PHE A 284 10.72 18.47 -16.35
N ALA A 285 10.17 17.36 -15.86
CA ALA A 285 10.55 16.02 -16.33
C ALA A 285 10.33 15.85 -17.84
N GLN A 286 9.19 16.35 -18.37
CA GLN A 286 8.89 16.35 -19.80
C GLN A 286 9.85 17.26 -20.58
N TYR A 287 10.13 18.46 -20.08
CA TYR A 287 11.10 19.38 -20.70
C TYR A 287 12.48 18.74 -20.84
N ILE A 288 12.97 18.11 -19.76
CA ILE A 288 14.23 17.38 -19.78
C ILE A 288 14.18 16.22 -20.76
N LYS A 289 13.10 15.44 -20.77
CA LYS A 289 12.93 14.33 -21.71
C LYS A 289 13.01 14.80 -23.17
N MET A 290 12.38 15.91 -23.50
CA MET A 290 12.39 16.46 -24.87
C MET A 290 13.76 17.03 -25.28
N LYS A 291 14.49 17.67 -24.36
CA LYS A 291 15.74 18.38 -24.67
C LYS A 291 17.00 17.55 -24.48
N ALA A 292 16.98 16.55 -23.59
CA ALA A 292 18.17 15.77 -23.21
C ALA A 292 18.23 14.37 -23.84
N PHE A 293 17.11 13.80 -24.31
CA PHE A 293 17.05 12.40 -24.75
C PHE A 293 16.94 12.28 -26.28
N GLY A 294 18.09 12.35 -26.97
CA GLY A 294 18.25 11.96 -28.38
C GLY A 294 19.27 10.83 -28.62
N ALA A 295 19.93 10.33 -27.56
CA ALA A 295 20.98 9.31 -27.62
C ALA A 295 20.88 8.30 -26.47
N ALA A 296 21.57 7.16 -26.59
CA ALA A 296 21.48 6.01 -25.67
C ALA A 296 21.91 6.28 -24.21
N MET A 297 22.56 7.42 -23.92
CA MET A 297 22.94 7.82 -22.56
C MET A 297 22.65 9.32 -22.37
N PRO A 298 21.60 9.69 -21.62
CA PRO A 298 21.23 11.10 -21.41
C PRO A 298 22.30 11.81 -20.57
N ALA A 299 22.70 12.99 -21.01
CA ALA A 299 23.63 13.86 -20.31
C ALA A 299 23.01 15.26 -20.22
N LEU A 300 22.77 15.71 -18.99
CA LEU A 300 22.31 17.08 -18.75
C LEU A 300 23.49 18.04 -18.79
N ASN A 301 23.34 19.11 -19.54
CA ASN A 301 24.27 20.24 -19.54
C ASN A 301 23.55 21.48 -18.96
N PHE A 302 24.33 22.50 -18.60
CA PHE A 302 23.79 23.72 -17.99
C PHE A 302 22.98 24.56 -19.00
N GLU A 303 23.22 24.42 -20.29
CA GLU A 303 22.47 25.12 -21.34
C GLU A 303 20.99 24.69 -21.37
N ILE A 304 20.72 23.39 -21.23
CA ILE A 304 19.35 22.88 -21.10
C ILE A 304 18.67 23.47 -19.87
N MET A 305 19.40 23.56 -18.74
CA MET A 305 18.87 24.14 -17.50
C MET A 305 18.56 25.63 -17.67
N ASN A 306 19.49 26.41 -18.24
CA ASN A 306 19.35 27.84 -18.46
C ASN A 306 18.07 28.19 -19.24
N GLY A 307 17.72 27.36 -20.22
CA GLY A 307 16.55 27.58 -21.07
C GLY A 307 15.20 27.22 -20.42
N TYR A 308 15.17 26.54 -19.27
CA TYR A 308 13.91 26.20 -18.61
C TYR A 308 13.31 27.44 -17.95
N LYS A 309 12.02 27.69 -18.20
CA LYS A 309 11.29 28.79 -17.57
C LYS A 309 10.57 28.27 -16.34
N ILE A 310 10.83 28.88 -15.19
CA ILE A 310 10.12 28.58 -13.95
C ILE A 310 9.25 29.75 -13.56
N CYS A 311 8.11 29.43 -12.95
CA CYS A 311 7.31 30.42 -12.25
C CYS A 311 8.04 30.82 -10.96
N VAL A 312 8.12 32.12 -10.67
CA VAL A 312 8.65 32.68 -9.41
C VAL A 312 7.51 33.40 -8.69
N PRO A 313 6.67 32.67 -7.93
CA PRO A 313 5.57 33.25 -7.18
C PRO A 313 6.08 34.11 -6.01
N PRO A 314 5.26 35.01 -5.44
CA PRO A 314 5.60 35.76 -4.24
C PRO A 314 6.08 34.84 -3.09
N LEU A 315 7.06 35.30 -2.31
CA LEU A 315 7.59 34.54 -1.17
C LEU A 315 6.51 34.11 -0.18
N GLU A 316 5.46 34.90 -0.02
CA GLU A 316 4.33 34.56 0.85
C GLU A 316 3.67 33.24 0.43
N LEU A 317 3.38 33.06 -0.87
CA LEU A 317 2.83 31.81 -1.41
C LEU A 317 3.83 30.65 -1.32
N GLN A 318 5.11 30.92 -1.55
CA GLN A 318 6.15 29.91 -1.36
C GLN A 318 6.23 29.42 0.09
N ASN A 319 6.12 30.34 1.07
CA ASN A 319 6.12 30.01 2.50
C ASN A 319 4.85 29.23 2.89
N GLN A 320 3.68 29.60 2.38
CA GLN A 320 2.44 28.85 2.61
C GLN A 320 2.58 27.41 2.11
N PHE A 321 3.15 27.22 0.92
CA PHE A 321 3.43 25.89 0.38
C PHE A 321 4.46 25.14 1.24
N ALA A 322 5.54 25.80 1.68
CA ALA A 322 6.55 25.21 2.54
C ALA A 322 5.94 24.64 3.83
N VAL A 323 5.02 25.37 4.48
CA VAL A 323 4.30 24.92 5.67
C VAL A 323 3.45 23.67 5.38
N VAL A 324 2.83 23.58 4.20
CA VAL A 324 2.09 22.37 3.80
C VAL A 324 3.04 21.19 3.61
N VAL A 325 4.16 21.39 2.91
CA VAL A 325 5.15 20.33 2.69
C VAL A 325 5.71 19.80 4.00
N GLU A 326 6.11 20.68 4.93
CA GLU A 326 6.64 20.27 6.24
C GLU A 326 5.64 19.41 7.03
N LYS A 327 4.35 19.80 7.04
CA LYS A 327 3.30 19.01 7.69
C LYS A 327 3.11 17.65 7.03
N VAL A 328 3.14 17.59 5.70
CA VAL A 328 2.96 16.33 4.98
C VAL A 328 4.16 15.40 5.16
N GLU A 329 5.39 15.91 5.10
CA GLU A 329 6.58 15.09 5.32
C GLU A 329 6.64 14.55 6.76
N ALA A 330 6.26 15.34 7.77
CA ALA A 330 6.13 14.84 9.16
C ALA A 330 5.06 13.73 9.29
N LEU A 331 3.92 13.84 8.59
CA LEU A 331 2.92 12.78 8.53
C LEU A 331 3.43 11.53 7.81
N LYS A 332 4.21 11.69 6.74
CA LYS A 332 4.82 10.59 6.00
C LYS A 332 5.80 9.82 6.87
N GLU A 333 6.66 10.50 7.63
CA GLU A 333 7.57 9.86 8.59
C GLU A 333 6.78 9.01 9.60
N THR A 334 5.74 9.60 10.22
CA THR A 334 4.87 8.87 11.17
C THR A 334 4.21 7.64 10.52
N TYR A 335 3.77 7.76 9.26
CA TYR A 335 3.11 6.67 8.55
C TYR A 335 4.09 5.59 8.08
N GLN A 336 5.34 5.96 7.78
CA GLN A 336 6.40 5.00 7.48
C GLN A 336 6.80 4.20 8.70
N GLU A 337 6.93 4.83 9.88
CA GLU A 337 7.16 4.13 11.14
C GLU A 337 6.00 3.17 11.45
N SER A 338 4.75 3.64 11.37
CA SER A 338 3.57 2.79 11.53
C SER A 338 3.53 1.63 10.53
N LEU A 339 4.01 1.83 9.30
CA LEU A 339 4.08 0.77 8.31
C LEU A 339 5.09 -0.32 8.72
N LEU A 340 6.27 0.06 9.21
CA LEU A 340 7.28 -0.88 9.71
C LEU A 340 6.74 -1.69 10.89
N GLU A 341 6.03 -1.05 11.81
CA GLU A 341 5.37 -1.73 12.94
C GLU A 341 4.31 -2.74 12.47
N LEU A 342 3.48 -2.37 11.49
CA LEU A 342 2.46 -3.26 10.93
C LEU A 342 3.08 -4.45 10.20
N GLU A 343 4.15 -4.24 9.44
CA GLU A 343 4.89 -5.32 8.77
C GLU A 343 5.56 -6.26 9.79
N ALA A 344 6.11 -5.72 10.88
CA ALA A 344 6.64 -6.53 11.99
C ALA A 344 5.54 -7.31 12.72
N LEU A 345 4.38 -6.70 12.97
CA LEU A 345 3.21 -7.34 13.55
C LEU A 345 2.72 -8.49 12.67
N TYR A 346 2.57 -8.28 11.36
CA TYR A 346 2.21 -9.33 10.42
C TYR A 346 3.20 -10.49 10.47
N GLY A 347 4.50 -10.20 10.48
CA GLY A 347 5.55 -11.21 10.61
C GLY A 347 5.41 -12.05 11.88
N SER A 348 5.17 -11.39 13.02
CA SER A 348 4.95 -12.05 14.32
C SER A 348 3.68 -12.92 14.32
N LEU A 349 2.56 -12.38 13.86
CA LEU A 349 1.28 -13.11 13.78
C LEU A 349 1.40 -14.33 12.86
N SER A 350 2.02 -14.18 11.69
CA SER A 350 2.24 -15.26 10.74
C SER A 350 3.10 -16.38 11.35
N GLN A 351 4.20 -16.02 12.02
CA GLN A 351 5.08 -16.98 12.68
C GLN A 351 4.35 -17.74 13.80
N ARG A 352 3.60 -17.04 14.66
CA ARG A 352 2.82 -17.65 15.73
C ARG A 352 1.70 -18.55 15.19
N ALA A 353 0.99 -18.10 14.15
CA ALA A 353 -0.08 -18.85 13.52
C ALA A 353 0.41 -20.20 12.98
N PHE A 354 1.54 -20.20 12.25
CA PHE A 354 2.06 -21.42 11.64
C PHE A 354 2.88 -22.31 12.59
N ARG A 355 3.15 -21.83 13.82
CA ARG A 355 3.66 -22.65 14.93
C ARG A 355 2.56 -23.20 15.85
N GLY A 356 1.33 -22.74 15.70
CA GLY A 356 0.22 -23.10 16.60
C GLY A 356 0.28 -22.39 17.95
N GLU A 357 0.98 -21.27 17.99
CA GLU A 357 1.17 -20.41 19.17
C GLU A 357 0.28 -19.16 19.11
N LEU A 358 -0.62 -19.10 18.12
CA LEU A 358 -1.60 -18.04 17.99
C LEU A 358 -2.76 -18.30 18.95
N GLU A 359 -2.59 -17.85 20.19
CA GLU A 359 -3.68 -17.72 21.14
C GLU A 359 -4.33 -16.35 20.93
N LEU A 360 -5.57 -16.36 20.44
CA LEU A 360 -6.46 -15.22 20.53
C LEU A 360 -7.58 -15.63 21.48
N GLU A 361 -7.58 -15.05 22.68
CA GLU A 361 -8.77 -15.06 23.51
C GLU A 361 -9.87 -14.32 22.77
N LEU A 362 -11.09 -14.86 22.81
CA LEU A 362 -12.30 -14.12 22.46
C LEU A 362 -12.47 -13.02 23.52
N GLY A 363 -11.73 -11.93 23.40
CA GLY A 363 -11.76 -10.77 24.29
C GLY A 363 -13.04 -9.96 24.10
N LEU A 364 -14.17 -10.52 24.54
CA LEU A 364 -15.40 -9.78 24.83
C LEU A 364 -15.67 -9.75 26.35
N THR A 365 -14.64 -9.74 27.17
CA THR A 365 -14.64 -9.50 28.63
C THR A 365 -13.18 -9.23 28.97
N ASP A 366 -12.71 -7.98 29.13
CA ASP A 366 -12.45 -7.40 30.45
C ASP A 366 -12.14 -5.88 30.42
N ALA A 367 -12.62 -5.14 29.41
CA ALA A 367 -12.39 -3.68 29.33
C ALA A 367 -13.33 -2.83 30.22
N LYS A 368 -13.94 -3.38 31.28
CA LYS A 368 -14.93 -2.67 32.11
C LYS A 368 -14.52 -2.31 33.54
N GLU A 369 -13.38 -2.78 34.05
CA GLU A 369 -13.04 -2.52 35.47
C GLU A 369 -11.99 -1.43 35.72
N ASN A 370 -11.20 -0.99 34.73
CA ASN A 370 -10.08 -0.06 34.98
C ASN A 370 -10.37 1.44 34.74
N PHE A 371 -11.63 1.87 34.65
CA PHE A 371 -12.00 3.30 34.48
C PHE A 371 -12.77 3.91 35.65
N LYS A 372 -12.45 3.49 36.88
CA LYS A 372 -12.81 4.25 38.08
C LYS A 372 -11.62 4.29 39.01
N ASN A 373 -10.75 5.26 38.80
CA ASN A 373 -10.18 6.13 39.83
C ASN A 373 -9.00 6.87 39.21
N GLU A 374 -9.14 8.18 39.01
CA GLU A 374 -8.12 9.12 39.44
C GLU A 374 -8.69 10.55 39.39
N LYS A 375 -8.57 11.22 40.54
CA LYS A 375 -9.00 12.59 40.80
C LYS A 375 -7.90 13.56 40.34
N GLY A 376 -8.32 14.80 40.06
CA GLY A 376 -7.48 15.92 39.62
C GLY A 376 -6.42 16.44 40.61
N PRO A 377 -5.74 17.54 40.24
CA PRO A 377 -4.32 17.77 40.48
C PRO A 377 -4.02 18.74 41.64
N GLU A 378 -2.84 18.61 42.24
CA GLU A 378 -2.14 19.70 42.95
C GLU A 378 -0.62 19.39 43.04
N GLU A 379 0.19 20.33 42.56
CA GLU A 379 1.52 20.80 43.04
C GLU A 379 2.63 19.78 43.40
N ALA A 380 3.93 19.98 43.21
CA ALA A 380 4.82 20.89 42.48
C ALA A 380 6.26 20.32 42.71
N ASP A 381 7.14 20.55 41.73
CA ASP A 381 8.59 20.80 41.84
C ASP A 381 9.66 19.74 42.20
N GLN A 382 10.77 19.90 41.44
CA GLN A 382 12.18 19.52 41.66
C GLN A 382 12.72 18.17 41.15
N GLU A 383 13.29 18.27 39.94
CA GLU A 383 14.69 18.04 39.58
C GLU A 383 15.34 16.63 39.78
N TYR A 384 16.17 16.25 38.80
CA TYR A 384 16.98 15.03 38.62
C TYR A 384 16.37 13.87 37.82
N LYS A 385 16.67 13.83 36.52
CA LYS A 385 16.63 12.59 35.71
C LYS A 385 17.94 12.37 34.97
N LYS A 386 18.67 11.32 35.37
CA LYS A 386 19.59 10.56 34.52
C LYS A 386 19.55 9.09 34.94
N ASP A 387 19.08 8.27 34.00
CA ASP A 387 19.32 6.85 33.76
C ASP A 387 19.20 5.82 34.91
N LYS A 388 18.07 5.09 34.92
CA LYS A 388 18.03 3.64 34.64
C LYS A 388 16.57 3.13 34.58
N ILE A 389 16.24 2.55 33.42
CA ILE A 389 15.47 1.31 33.19
C ILE A 389 14.36 1.01 34.20
N GLU A 390 13.10 1.11 33.76
CA GLU A 390 12.05 0.18 34.18
C GLU A 390 10.95 0.08 33.11
N GLU A 391 10.45 -1.14 33.00
CA GLU A 391 9.43 -1.64 32.09
C GLU A 391 8.13 -0.84 32.20
N ASP A 392 7.71 -0.16 31.13
CA ASP A 392 6.31 0.18 30.84
C ASP A 392 6.22 1.08 29.61
N LYS A 393 6.08 0.49 28.42
CA LYS A 393 5.63 1.22 27.21
C LYS A 393 5.26 0.30 26.04
N TYR A 394 4.30 -0.59 26.24
CA TYR A 394 3.57 -1.20 25.12
C TYR A 394 2.10 -1.38 25.46
N THR A 395 1.35 -0.29 25.35
CA THR A 395 -0.08 -0.34 25.06
C THR A 395 -0.34 0.67 23.94
N LEU A 396 -0.23 0.18 22.71
CA LEU A 396 -0.63 0.93 21.52
C LEU A 396 -2.16 1.09 21.57
N ASN A 397 -2.58 2.35 21.67
CA ASN A 397 -3.97 2.76 21.86
C ASN A 397 -4.69 2.67 20.50
N ILE A 398 -5.54 1.67 20.32
CA ILE A 398 -6.31 1.34 19.09
C ILE A 398 -7.38 2.41 18.73
N SER A 399 -7.48 3.50 19.49
CA SER A 399 -8.62 4.44 19.49
C SER A 399 -8.56 5.60 18.48
N LYS A 400 -7.77 5.53 17.40
CA LYS A 400 -7.80 6.56 16.33
C LYS A 400 -7.95 6.05 14.90
N LEU A 401 -8.48 4.85 14.71
CA LEU A 401 -9.51 4.69 13.69
C LEU A 401 -10.78 5.22 14.34
N SER A 402 -11.44 6.23 13.76
CA SER A 402 -12.67 6.73 14.37
C SER A 402 -13.61 5.55 14.58
N GLU A 403 -14.01 5.31 15.83
CA GLU A 403 -14.92 4.23 16.25
C GLU A 403 -16.16 4.13 15.33
N GLU A 404 -16.48 5.22 14.63
CA GLU A 404 -17.54 5.32 13.64
C GLU A 404 -17.48 4.36 12.44
N GLU A 405 -16.30 4.02 11.91
CA GLU A 405 -16.22 3.19 10.69
C GLU A 405 -16.30 1.68 10.97
N PHE A 406 -15.79 1.23 12.13
CA PHE A 406 -15.77 -0.19 12.50
C PHE A 406 -17.16 -0.72 12.91
N TYR A 407 -18.03 0.15 13.44
CA TYR A 407 -19.41 -0.18 13.82
C TYR A 407 -20.45 0.18 12.75
N LYS A 408 -20.05 0.68 11.58
CA LYS A 408 -20.97 1.09 10.51
C LYS A 408 -21.59 -0.12 9.82
N PHE A 409 -22.92 -0.17 9.81
CA PHE A 409 -23.70 -1.22 9.16
C PHE A 409 -23.49 -1.18 7.64
N ASN A 410 -23.05 -2.30 7.05
CA ASN A 410 -22.66 -2.38 5.64
C ASN A 410 -23.51 -3.40 4.83
N THR A 411 -23.16 -3.61 3.56
CA THR A 411 -23.89 -4.53 2.66
C THR A 411 -23.90 -5.97 3.17
N ASP A 412 -22.77 -6.46 3.68
CA ASP A 412 -22.64 -7.83 4.19
C ASP A 412 -23.50 -8.03 5.44
N ASP A 413 -23.56 -7.03 6.32
CA ASP A 413 -24.44 -7.03 7.49
C ASP A 413 -25.93 -7.08 7.10
N LEU A 414 -26.32 -6.31 6.08
CA LEU A 414 -27.68 -6.32 5.54
C LEU A 414 -28.03 -7.67 4.93
N ILE A 415 -27.12 -8.27 4.15
CA ILE A 415 -27.30 -9.61 3.59
C ILE A 415 -27.43 -10.65 4.70
N ILE A 416 -26.57 -10.62 5.73
CA ILE A 416 -26.64 -11.54 6.87
C ILE A 416 -27.97 -11.41 7.61
N LEU A 417 -28.49 -10.19 7.76
CA LEU A 417 -29.79 -9.93 8.38
C LEU A 417 -30.93 -10.48 7.52
N LEU A 418 -30.92 -10.19 6.22
CA LEU A 418 -31.95 -10.61 5.27
C LEU A 418 -31.96 -12.14 5.08
N LYS A 419 -30.82 -12.82 5.23
CA LYS A 419 -30.74 -14.29 5.16
C LYS A 419 -31.71 -15.01 6.11
N LYS A 420 -32.08 -14.38 7.25
CA LYS A 420 -33.07 -14.91 8.20
C LYS A 420 -34.50 -14.96 7.64
N TYR A 421 -34.75 -14.25 6.54
CA TYR A 421 -36.05 -14.07 5.91
C TYR A 421 -36.11 -14.68 4.50
N SER A 422 -35.22 -15.63 4.18
CA SER A 422 -35.23 -16.39 2.93
C SER A 422 -36.63 -16.79 2.48
N GLY A 423 -36.98 -16.50 1.23
CA GLY A 423 -38.26 -16.85 0.63
C GLY A 423 -39.45 -16.00 1.09
N LYS A 424 -39.27 -15.05 2.01
CA LYS A 424 -40.30 -14.10 2.45
C LYS A 424 -40.15 -12.76 1.74
N SER A 425 -41.26 -12.02 1.67
CA SER A 425 -41.30 -10.65 1.18
C SER A 425 -41.37 -9.70 2.38
N LEU A 426 -40.51 -8.68 2.38
CA LEU A 426 -40.45 -7.66 3.43
C LEU A 426 -40.65 -6.28 2.82
N SER A 427 -41.43 -5.44 3.47
CA SER A 427 -41.45 -4.00 3.19
C SER A 427 -40.18 -3.32 3.70
N PHE A 428 -39.86 -2.15 3.16
CA PHE A 428 -38.75 -1.33 3.66
C PHE A 428 -38.89 -1.02 5.17
N GLU A 429 -40.12 -0.81 5.65
CA GLU A 429 -40.40 -0.53 7.07
C GLU A 429 -40.07 -1.72 7.98
N GLU A 430 -40.26 -2.95 7.51
CA GLU A 430 -39.92 -4.16 8.27
C GLU A 430 -38.39 -4.37 8.31
N ILE A 431 -37.71 -4.17 7.18
CA ILE A 431 -36.24 -4.20 7.12
C ILE A 431 -35.65 -3.14 8.05
N TRP A 432 -36.20 -1.92 8.01
CA TRP A 432 -35.79 -0.82 8.87
C TRP A 432 -35.97 -1.12 10.36
N LYS A 433 -37.09 -1.73 10.76
CA LYS A 433 -37.33 -2.14 12.16
C LYS A 433 -36.34 -3.18 12.66
N GLU A 434 -36.02 -4.18 11.84
CA GLU A 434 -35.03 -5.21 12.20
C GLU A 434 -33.64 -4.61 12.46
N ILE A 435 -33.25 -3.62 11.66
CA ILE A 435 -31.95 -2.94 11.80
C ILE A 435 -31.92 -2.06 13.05
N LEU A 436 -33.05 -1.41 13.39
CA LEU A 436 -33.16 -0.63 14.63
C LEU A 436 -33.05 -1.49 15.91
N ASN A 437 -33.36 -2.79 15.81
CA ASN A 437 -33.32 -3.75 16.92
C ASN A 437 -31.93 -4.37 17.16
N LEU A 438 -30.96 -4.15 16.26
CA LEU A 438 -29.58 -4.62 16.46
C LEU A 438 -28.91 -3.86 17.61
N LYS A 439 -28.41 -4.60 18.60
CA LYS A 439 -27.63 -4.04 19.71
C LYS A 439 -26.16 -3.88 19.31
N ASN A 440 -25.53 -2.81 19.78
CA ASN A 440 -24.08 -2.52 19.65
C ASN A 440 -23.55 -2.24 18.23
N ARG A 441 -24.31 -1.51 17.39
CA ARG A 441 -23.80 -0.96 16.13
C ARG A 441 -24.23 0.49 15.93
N ILE A 442 -23.50 1.22 15.10
CA ILE A 442 -23.88 2.56 14.67
C ILE A 442 -24.98 2.42 13.64
N LYS A 443 -26.14 3.02 13.93
CA LYS A 443 -27.34 2.84 13.14
C LYS A 443 -27.21 3.63 11.83
N PRO A 444 -27.31 2.98 10.66
CA PRO A 444 -27.26 3.68 9.37
C PRO A 444 -28.50 4.57 9.20
N SER A 445 -28.40 5.64 8.42
CA SER A 445 -29.57 6.46 8.08
C SER A 445 -30.51 5.70 7.14
N ARG A 446 -31.78 6.13 7.01
CA ARG A 446 -32.72 5.47 6.08
C ARG A 446 -32.19 5.51 4.64
N GLU A 447 -31.53 6.59 4.26
CA GLU A 447 -30.93 6.79 2.94
C GLU A 447 -29.73 5.85 2.73
N ASP A 448 -28.90 5.64 3.75
CA ASP A 448 -27.82 4.65 3.69
C ASP A 448 -28.37 3.24 3.44
N ILE A 449 -29.47 2.86 4.08
CA ILE A 449 -30.09 1.54 3.87
C ILE A 449 -30.69 1.44 2.47
N GLN A 450 -31.32 2.50 1.96
CA GLN A 450 -31.82 2.52 0.58
C GLN A 450 -30.67 2.32 -0.42
N ASN A 451 -29.55 3.01 -0.23
CA ASN A 451 -28.37 2.85 -1.08
C ASN A 451 -27.76 1.44 -1.00
N LEU A 452 -27.75 0.82 0.19
CA LEU A 452 -27.32 -0.57 0.35
C LEU A 452 -28.28 -1.55 -0.36
N ILE A 453 -29.60 -1.32 -0.30
CA ILE A 453 -30.61 -2.14 -1.00
C ILE A 453 -30.46 -2.00 -2.51
N ILE A 454 -30.31 -0.77 -3.02
CA ILE A 454 -30.06 -0.51 -4.45
C ILE A 454 -28.81 -1.25 -4.90
N LYS A 455 -27.73 -1.16 -4.12
CA LYS A 455 -26.48 -1.86 -4.43
C LYS A 455 -26.61 -3.39 -4.48
N ILE A 456 -27.48 -3.98 -3.65
CA ILE A 456 -27.77 -5.42 -3.69
C ILE A 456 -28.64 -5.76 -4.92
N LEU A 457 -29.61 -4.92 -5.27
CA LEU A 457 -30.49 -5.12 -6.44
C LEU A 457 -29.74 -4.97 -7.77
N GLU A 458 -28.71 -4.13 -7.81
CA GLU A 458 -27.85 -3.90 -8.97
C GLU A 458 -26.75 -4.98 -9.13
N ASP A 459 -26.62 -5.89 -8.17
CA ASP A 459 -25.68 -7.01 -8.27
C ASP A 459 -26.10 -7.96 -9.40
N SER A 460 -25.12 -8.50 -10.11
CA SER A 460 -25.25 -9.56 -11.11
C SER A 460 -25.98 -10.82 -10.63
N ASN A 461 -25.98 -11.11 -9.33
CA ASN A 461 -26.82 -12.14 -8.72
C ASN A 461 -27.44 -11.63 -7.41
N PRO A 462 -28.55 -10.85 -7.49
CA PRO A 462 -29.04 -10.09 -6.36
C PRO A 462 -29.70 -11.02 -5.33
N CYS A 463 -29.32 -10.90 -4.05
CA CYS A 463 -29.90 -11.71 -2.98
C CYS A 463 -31.35 -11.31 -2.62
N ILE A 464 -31.87 -10.23 -3.20
CA ILE A 464 -33.24 -9.74 -3.06
C ILE A 464 -33.80 -9.31 -4.42
N GLU A 465 -35.11 -9.41 -4.60
CA GLU A 465 -35.83 -8.90 -5.77
C GLU A 465 -36.89 -7.89 -5.35
N GLN A 466 -37.01 -6.79 -6.09
CA GLN A 466 -38.07 -5.82 -5.86
C GLN A 466 -39.38 -6.30 -6.49
N THR A 467 -40.42 -6.47 -5.67
CA THR A 467 -41.77 -6.85 -6.08
C THR A 467 -42.79 -5.79 -5.65
N TYR A 468 -44.02 -5.87 -6.17
CA TYR A 468 -45.13 -5.02 -5.78
C TYR A 468 -46.27 -5.89 -5.28
N ASP A 469 -46.97 -5.43 -4.23
CA ASP A 469 -48.14 -6.14 -3.73
C ASP A 469 -49.26 -6.18 -4.80
N GLU A 470 -49.82 -7.36 -5.08
CA GLU A 470 -50.94 -7.49 -6.03
C GLU A 470 -52.26 -7.14 -5.31
N PRO A 471 -53.07 -6.21 -5.85
CA PRO A 471 -54.35 -5.88 -5.23
C PRO A 471 -55.26 -7.09 -5.22
N SER A 472 -55.79 -7.45 -4.04
CA SER A 472 -56.74 -8.54 -3.92
C SER A 472 -57.98 -8.27 -4.79
N ASN A 473 -58.51 -9.32 -5.43
CA ASN A 473 -59.62 -9.24 -6.39
C ASN A 473 -60.94 -8.63 -5.86
N ALA A 474 -61.02 -8.22 -4.58
CA ALA A 474 -62.21 -7.65 -3.96
C ALA A 474 -62.31 -6.11 -4.07
N ASP A 475 -61.21 -5.37 -4.28
CA ASP A 475 -61.19 -3.91 -4.24
C ASP A 475 -60.81 -3.29 -5.60
N LYS A 476 -61.68 -3.45 -6.59
CA LYS A 476 -61.42 -2.99 -7.96
C LYS A 476 -61.59 -1.48 -8.21
N PHE A 477 -61.87 -0.67 -7.19
CA PHE A 477 -62.11 0.77 -7.34
C PHE A 477 -61.75 1.55 -6.08
N ILE A 478 -60.47 1.76 -5.81
CA ILE A 478 -59.89 2.91 -5.07
C ILE A 478 -58.39 2.91 -5.39
N ASN A 479 -57.79 4.09 -5.59
CA ASN A 479 -56.35 4.28 -5.76
C ASN A 479 -55.55 3.74 -4.55
N GLN A 480 -55.32 2.43 -4.49
CA GLN A 480 -54.39 1.83 -3.53
C GLN A 480 -52.97 1.91 -4.11
N THR A 481 -52.13 2.71 -3.45
CA THR A 481 -50.72 2.86 -3.76
C THR A 481 -50.04 1.50 -3.66
N LYS A 482 -49.51 0.97 -4.77
CA LYS A 482 -48.73 -0.28 -4.76
C LYS A 482 -47.56 -0.14 -3.79
N GLN A 483 -47.51 -0.99 -2.77
CA GLN A 483 -46.42 -0.98 -1.80
C GLN A 483 -45.23 -1.77 -2.37
N ILE A 484 -44.03 -1.19 -2.28
CA ILE A 484 -42.79 -1.84 -2.71
C ILE A 484 -42.41 -2.88 -1.65
N LEU A 485 -42.21 -4.12 -2.10
CA LEU A 485 -41.75 -5.23 -1.29
C LEU A 485 -40.41 -5.74 -1.83
N PHE A 486 -39.60 -6.31 -0.95
CA PHE A 486 -38.34 -6.96 -1.30
C PHE A 486 -38.47 -8.44 -0.95
N ARG A 487 -38.54 -9.29 -1.99
CA ARG A 487 -38.51 -10.72 -1.82
C ARG A 487 -37.07 -11.17 -1.61
N VAL A 488 -36.79 -11.84 -0.50
CA VAL A 488 -35.45 -12.35 -0.24
C VAL A 488 -35.25 -13.64 -1.03
N LEU A 489 -34.39 -13.58 -2.06
CA LEU A 489 -34.14 -14.68 -2.98
C LEU A 489 -33.12 -15.68 -2.41
N ILE A 490 -32.07 -15.12 -1.78
CA ILE A 490 -30.79 -15.76 -1.40
C ILE A 490 -30.19 -16.65 -2.48
#